data_AF-A0A3M1QXU1-F1
#
_entry.id   AF-A0A3M1QXU1-F1
#
_cell.length_a   1.000
_cell.length_b   1.000
_cell.length_c   1.000
_cell.angle_alpha   90.00
_cell.angle_beta   90.00
_cell.angle_gamma   90.00
#
_symmetry.space_group_name_H-M   'P 1'
#
loop_
_entity.id
_entity.type
_entity.pdbx_description
1 polymer ?
#
loop_
_entity_poly.entity_id
_entity_poly.type
_entity_poly.pdbx_seq_one_letter_code
_entity_poly.pdbx_strand_id
1 'polypeptide(L)' 'MATLAEKQAELAQAKTDLANARLILSYGQGDRTVNRERVDVLQAQVALLSREVAELEAAANGALNPFVITASFNR' A
#
# COMPACT_ATOMS: atom_id res chain seq x y z
N MET A 1 13.49 10.51 9.63
CA MET A 1 13.26 9.36 8.73
C MET A 1 12.24 8.48 9.42
N ALA A 2 11.15 8.11 8.74
CA ALA A 2 10.22 7.13 9.29
C ALA A 2 10.91 5.77 9.39
N THR A 3 10.66 5.02 10.45
CA THR A 3 11.22 3.67 10.63
C THR A 3 10.45 2.64 9.81
N LEU A 4 11.06 1.49 9.53
CA LEU A 4 10.39 0.37 8.85
C LEU A 4 9.10 -0.03 9.58
N ALA A 5 9.13 -0.08 10.92
CA ALA A 5 7.97 -0.41 11.74
C ALA A 5 6.83 0.60 11.58
N GLU A 6 7.14 1.89 11.51
CA GLU A 6 6.14 2.96 11.27
C GLU A 6 5.48 2.79 9.90
N LYS A 7 6.26 2.51 8.85
CA LYS A 7 5.74 2.30 7.50
C LYS A 7 4.93 1.00 7.36
N GLN A 8 5.30 -0.06 8.07
CA GLN A 8 4.49 -1.28 8.15
C GLN A 8 3.15 -1.03 8.85
N ALA A 9 3.13 -0.21 9.91
CA ALA A 9 1.90 0.18 10.59
C ALA A 9 0.99 1.04 9.69
N GLU A 10 1.56 2.03 8.98
CA GLU A 10 0.84 2.83 7.98
C GLU A 10 0.22 1.95 6.88
N LEU A 11 0.98 0.98 6.38
CA LEU A 11 0.48 0.04 5.38
C LEU A 11 -0.67 -0.83 5.91
N ALA A 12 -0.57 -1.32 7.16
CA ALA A 12 -1.62 -2.10 7.79
C ALA A 12 -2.92 -1.28 7.94
N GLN A 13 -2.79 -0.01 8.34
CA GLN A 13 -3.93 0.90 8.43
C GLN A 13 -4.56 1.15 7.05
N ALA A 14 -3.74 1.48 6.04
CA ALA A 14 -4.24 1.72 4.67
C ALA A 14 -4.96 0.50 4.08
N LYS A 15 -4.47 -0.73 4.35
CA LYS A 15 -5.15 -1.98 3.96
C LYS A 15 -6.51 -2.14 4.65
N THR A 16 -6.59 -1.75 5.91
CA THR A 16 -7.84 -1.79 6.70
C THR A 16 -8.85 -0.79 6.14
N ASP A 17 -8.41 0.43 5.84
CA ASP A 17 -9.27 1.47 5.24
C ASP A 17 -9.76 1.06 3.85
N LEU A 18 -8.90 0.44 3.03
CA LEU A 18 -9.28 -0.12 1.74
C LEU A 18 -10.32 -1.24 1.88
N ALA A 19 -10.16 -2.14 2.84
CA ALA A 19 -11.13 -3.20 3.10
C ALA A 19 -12.49 -2.63 3.50
N ASN A 20 -12.50 -1.62 4.37
CA ASN A 20 -13.73 -0.92 4.78
C ASN A 20 -14.40 -0.21 3.59
N ALA A 21 -13.64 0.49 2.75
CA ALA A 21 -14.18 1.15 1.56
C ALA A 21 -14.79 0.14 0.56
N ARG A 22 -14.16 -1.03 0.39
CA ARG A 22 -14.69 -2.12 -0.45
C ARG A 22 -15.99 -2.69 0.12
N LEU A 23 -16.09 -2.84 1.44
CA LEU A 23 -17.33 -3.27 2.09
C LEU A 23 -18.46 -2.27 1.87
N ILE A 24 -18.22 -0.97 2.08
CA ILE A 24 -19.19 0.11 1.85
C ILE A 24 -19.70 0.08 0.39
N LEU A 25 -18.78 -0.04 -0.57
CA LEU A 25 -19.13 -0.15 -1.99
C LEU A 25 -19.96 -1.41 -2.28
N SER A 26 -19.62 -2.55 -1.68
CA SER A 26 -20.33 -3.82 -1.85
C SER A 26 -21.75 -3.79 -1.30
N TYR A 27 -21.95 -3.13 -0.15
CA TYR A 27 -23.28 -2.94 0.43
C TYR A 27 -24.10 -1.86 -0.27
N GLY A 28 -23.55 -1.16 -1.27
CA GLY A 28 -24.23 -0.10 -1.99
C GLY A 28 -24.58 1.11 -1.12
N GLN A 29 -23.81 1.36 -0.06
CA GLN A 29 -24.08 2.45 0.87
C GLN A 29 -23.59 3.79 0.29
N GLY A 30 -24.51 4.72 0.04
CA GLY A 30 -24.18 6.05 -0.47
C GLY A 30 -23.93 6.08 -1.99
N ASP A 31 -23.17 7.08 -2.45
CA ASP A 31 -22.91 7.27 -3.88
C ASP A 31 -21.87 6.26 -4.40
N ARG A 32 -22.28 5.44 -5.37
CA ARG A 32 -21.44 4.37 -5.94
C ARG A 32 -20.21 4.90 -6.67
N THR A 33 -20.29 6.06 -7.31
CA THR A 33 -19.18 6.68 -8.03
C THR A 33 -18.14 7.18 -7.05
N VAL A 34 -18.57 7.91 -6.02
CA VAL A 34 -17.68 8.39 -4.95
C VAL A 34 -16.99 7.23 -4.23
N ASN A 35 -17.73 6.15 -3.95
CA ASN A 35 -17.16 4.97 -3.30
C ASN A 35 -16.14 4.24 -4.19
N ARG A 36 -16.36 4.19 -5.51
CA ARG A 36 -15.37 3.63 -6.45
C ARG A 36 -14.10 4.47 -6.46
N GLU A 37 -14.22 5.78 -6.62
CA GLU A 37 -13.07 6.69 -6.58
C GLU A 37 -12.29 6.57 -5.26
N ARG A 38 -13.00 6.48 -4.14
CA ARG A 38 -12.38 6.25 -2.82
C ARG A 38 -11.62 4.93 -2.76
N VAL A 39 -12.19 3.86 -3.30
CA VAL A 39 -11.50 2.56 -3.40
C VAL A 39 -10.25 2.67 -4.28
N ASP A 40 -10.31 3.39 -5.40
CA ASP A 40 -9.18 3.56 -6.32
C ASP A 40 -8.04 4.35 -5.67
N VAL A 41 -8.36 5.44 -4.95
CA VAL A 41 -7.37 6.23 -4.19
C VAL A 41 -6.70 5.38 -3.11
N LEU A 42 -7.48 4.62 -2.34
CA LEU A 42 -6.94 3.77 -1.29
C LEU A 42 -6.09 2.61 -1.86
N GLN A 43 -6.43 2.08 -3.03
CA GLN A 43 -5.60 1.10 -3.73
C GLN A 43 -4.26 1.69 -4.14
N ALA A 44 -4.25 2.90 -4.71
CA ALA A 44 -3.02 3.60 -5.06
C ALA A 44 -2.16 3.87 -3.82
N GLN A 45 -2.76 4.29 -2.71
CA GLN A 45 -2.07 4.53 -1.45
C GLN A 45 -1.44 3.24 -0.89
N VAL A 46 -2.18 2.13 -0.88
CA VAL A 46 -1.65 0.83 -0.43
C VAL A 46 -0.49 0.39 -1.32
N ALA A 47 -0.56 0.60 -2.63
CA ALA A 47 0.53 0.26 -3.55
C ALA A 47 1.81 1.08 -3.26
N LEU A 48 1.68 2.39 -3.05
CA LEU A 48 2.79 3.27 -2.68
C LEU A 48 3.43 2.86 -1.36
N LEU A 49 2.62 2.67 -0.31
CA LEU A 49 3.13 2.25 1.01
C LEU A 49 3.77 0.86 0.96
N SER A 50 3.23 -0.06 0.16
CA SER A 50 3.82 -1.39 -0.02
C SER A 50 5.21 -1.30 -0.65
N ARG A 51 5.38 -0.39 -1.62
CA ARG A 51 6.68 -0.13 -2.25
C ARG A 51 7.66 0.49 -1.26
N GLU A 52 7.25 1.50 -0.50
CA GLU A 52 8.09 2.13 0.53
C GLU A 52 8.55 1.11 1.58
N VAL A 53 7.64 0.25 2.06
CA VAL A 53 7.99 -0.83 3.00
C VAL A 53 9.00 -1.78 2.38
N ALA A 54 8.80 -2.21 1.13
CA ALA A 54 9.73 -3.12 0.46
C ALA A 54 11.13 -2.49 0.27
N GLU A 55 11.20 -1.19 -0.07
CA GLU A 55 12.46 -0.45 -0.19
C GLU A 55 13.18 -0.34 1.17
N LEU A 56 12.44 -0.07 2.25
CA LEU A 56 12.99 -0.02 3.61
C LEU A 56 13.42 -1.41 4.12
N GLU A 57 12.67 -2.47 3.81
CA GLU A 57 13.04 -3.86 4.13
C GLU A 57 14.32 -4.27 3.38
N ALA A 58 14.44 -3.90 2.11
CA ALA A 58 15.65 -4.15 1.32
C ALA A 58 16.86 -3.39 1.90
N ALA A 59 16.68 -2.11 2.27
CA ALA A 59 17.72 -1.31 2.91
C ALA A 59 18.13 -1.89 4.28
N ALA A 60 17.16 -2.33 5.10
CA ALA A 60 17.42 -2.93 6.42
C ALA A 60 18.13 -4.29 6.32
N ASN A 61 17.84 -5.08 5.30
CA ASN A 61 18.48 -6.38 5.05
C ASN A 61 19.87 -6.28 4.39
N GLY A 62 20.42 -5.07 4.23
CA GLY A 62 21.74 -4.88 3.62
C GLY A 62 21.77 -5.09 2.11
N ALA A 63 20.60 -5.17 1.44
CA ALA A 63 20.49 -5.15 -0.01
C ALA A 63 20.65 -3.70 -0.52
N LEU A 64 21.82 -3.12 -0.28
CA LEU A 64 22.26 -1.80 -0.76
C LEU A 64 22.48 -1.75 -2.29
N ASN A 65 21.93 -2.69 -3.05
CA ASN A 65 22.14 -2.78 -4.49
C ASN A 65 20.82 -2.50 -5.24
N PRO A 66 20.62 -1.27 -5.78
CA PRO A 66 19.39 -0.88 -6.47
C PRO A 66 19.06 -1.73 -7.72
N PHE A 67 20.04 -2.51 -8.23
CA PHE A 67 19.85 -3.47 -9.31
C PHE A 67 19.08 -4.74 -8.92
N VAL A 68 19.09 -5.14 -7.64
CA VAL A 68 18.34 -6.33 -7.18
C VAL A 68 16.85 -6.00 -7.07
N ILE A 69 16.53 -4.79 -6.63
CA ILE A 69 15.15 -4.32 -6.48
C ILE A 69 14.45 -4.25 -7.85
N THR A 70 15.13 -3.81 -8.91
CA THR A 70 14.54 -3.80 -10.27
C THR A 70 14.36 -5.18 -10.89
N ALA A 71 15.14 -6.18 -10.47
CA ALA A 71 15.05 -7.54 -11.00
C ALA A 71 13.88 -8.35 -10.43
N SER A 72 13.45 -8.08 -9.20
CA SER A 72 12.34 -8.78 -8.54
C SER A 72 10.94 -8.34 -8.99
N PHE A 73 10.80 -7.20 -9.67
CA PHE A 73 9.52 -6.74 -10.23
C PHE A 73 9.32 -7.10 -11.71
N ASN A 74 10.28 -7.78 -12.35
CA ASN A 74 10.27 -8.06 -13.80
C ASN A 74 10.12 -9.56 -14.12
N ARG A 75 9.32 -10.29 -13.32
CA ARG A 75 9.06 -11.71 -13.55
C ARG A 75 7.58 -12.06 -13.41
#